data_AF-A0A950TUU0-F1
#
_entry.id   AF-A0A950TUU0-F1
#
_cell.length_a   1.000
_cell.length_b   1.000
_cell.length_c   1.000
_cell.angle_alpha   90.00
_cell.angle_beta   90.00
_cell.angle_gamma   90.00
#
_symmetry.space_group_name_H-M   'P 1'
#
loop_
_entity.id
_entity.type
_entity.pdbx_description
1 polymer ?
#
loop_
_entity_poly.entity_id
_entity_poly.type
_entity_poly.pdbx_seq_one_letter_code
_entity_poly.pdbx_strand_id
1 'polypeptide(L)' 'MDQPVALTILPARKTGAPLLSVVVPCYNERPNVAPLIAKLDAALAGIEWEVIYVDDDSPDGTA' A
#
# COMPACT_ATOMS: atom_id res chain seq x y z
N MET A 1 7.57 41.63 -7.40
CA MET A 1 7.09 40.57 -8.32
C MET A 1 7.34 39.27 -7.60
N ASP A 2 6.40 38.87 -6.76
CA ASP A 2 6.44 37.63 -6.00
C ASP A 2 5.21 36.85 -6.46
N GLN A 3 5.43 35.72 -7.13
CA GLN A 3 4.35 34.90 -7.68
C GLN A 3 3.94 33.86 -6.63
N PRO A 4 2.64 33.63 -6.37
CA PRO A 4 2.24 32.65 -5.38
C PRO A 4 2.53 31.24 -5.88
N VAL A 5 3.24 30.46 -5.06
CA VAL A 5 3.40 29.01 -5.25
C VAL A 5 2.04 28.34 -5.11
N ALA A 6 1.61 27.63 -6.16
CA ALA A 6 0.38 26.85 -6.15
C ALA A 6 0.45 25.78 -5.04
N LEU A 7 -0.52 25.80 -4.14
CA LEU A 7 -0.73 24.78 -3.13
C LEU A 7 -1.17 23.49 -3.84
N THR A 8 -0.20 22.66 -4.25
CA THR A 8 -0.47 21.29 -4.68
C THR A 8 -1.20 20.58 -3.56
N ILE A 9 -2.47 20.24 -3.79
CA ILE A 9 -3.27 19.42 -2.88
C ILE A 9 -2.61 18.05 -2.85
N LEU A 10 -1.80 17.79 -1.82
CA LEU A 10 -1.43 16.42 -1.46
C LEU A 10 -2.73 15.66 -1.14
N PRO A 11 -2.87 14.38 -1.55
CA PRO A 11 -4.06 13.61 -1.25
C PRO A 11 -4.33 13.70 0.25
N ALA A 12 -5.59 14.00 0.60
CA ALA A 12 -6.00 14.08 1.99
C ALA A 12 -5.55 12.81 2.71
N ARG A 13 -4.70 12.97 3.73
CA ARG A 13 -4.35 11.88 4.65
C ARG A 13 -5.67 11.28 5.13
N LYS A 14 -5.92 9.99 4.90
CA LYS A 14 -7.08 9.31 5.52
C LYS A 14 -6.96 9.49 7.03
N THR A 15 -7.81 10.32 7.61
CA THR A 15 -7.84 10.61 9.05
C THR A 15 -8.63 9.52 9.75
N GLY A 16 -7.98 8.38 9.95
CA GLY A 16 -8.48 7.21 10.67
C GLY A 16 -7.44 6.11 10.56
N ALA A 17 -7.08 5.45 11.66
CA ALA A 17 -6.27 4.24 11.57
C ALA A 17 -7.05 3.19 10.76
N PRO A 18 -6.42 2.46 9.82
CA PRO A 18 -7.11 1.38 9.13
C PRO A 18 -7.69 0.41 10.16
N LEU A 19 -8.90 -0.07 9.89
CA LEU A 19 -9.57 -1.00 10.80
C LEU A 19 -8.85 -2.36 10.80
N LEU A 20 -8.08 -2.65 9.74
CA LEU A 20 -7.38 -3.90 9.52
C LEU A 20 -6.03 -3.68 8.80
N SER A 21 -4.95 -4.19 9.39
CA SER A 21 -3.64 -4.29 8.71
C SER A 21 -3.34 -5.75 8.38
N VAL A 22 -3.00 -6.02 7.12
CA VAL A 22 -2.58 -7.35 6.64
C VAL A 22 -1.07 -7.35 6.51
N VAL A 23 -0.36 -8.10 7.35
CA VAL A 23 1.10 -8.20 7.28
C VAL A 23 1.48 -9.45 6.50
N VAL A 24 2.25 -9.27 5.42
CA VAL A 24 2.64 -10.36 4.52
C VAL A 24 4.16 -10.49 4.50
N PRO A 25 4.73 -11.54 5.10
CA PRO A 25 6.14 -11.88 4.92
C PRO A 25 6.36 -12.32 3.48
N CYS A 26 7.43 -11.84 2.84
CA CYS A 26 7.76 -12.18 1.46
C CYS A 26 9.24 -12.52 1.30
N TYR A 27 9.49 -13.54 0.46
CA TYR A 27 10.81 -13.90 -0.05
C TYR A 27 10.65 -14.50 -1.45
N ASN A 28 11.15 -13.82 -2.49
CA ASN A 28 10.97 -14.20 -3.90
C ASN A 28 9.50 -14.27 -4.39
N GLU A 29 8.66 -13.31 -3.99
CA GLU A 29 7.22 -13.29 -4.24
C GLU A 29 6.79 -12.17 -5.20
N ARG A 30 7.72 -11.51 -5.91
CA ARG A 30 7.43 -10.46 -6.89
C ARG A 30 6.25 -10.74 -7.84
N PRO A 31 6.13 -11.93 -8.48
CA PRO A 31 5.00 -12.19 -9.38
C PRO A 31 3.64 -12.24 -8.65
N ASN A 32 3.63 -12.42 -7.33
CA ASN A 32 2.43 -12.67 -6.54
C ASN A 32 1.91 -11.42 -5.81
N VAL A 33 2.71 -10.35 -5.71
CA VAL A 33 2.31 -9.08 -5.07
C VAL A 33 1.02 -8.52 -5.68
N ALA A 34 0.98 -8.30 -7.00
CA ALA A 34 -0.20 -7.72 -7.66
C ALA A 34 -1.44 -8.64 -7.60
N PRO A 35 -1.33 -9.96 -7.88
CA PRO A 35 -2.45 -10.88 -7.69
C PRO A 35 -2.98 -10.92 -6.25
N LEU A 36 -2.11 -10.80 -5.24
CA LEU A 36 -2.52 -10.79 -3.84
C LEU A 36 -3.31 -9.52 -3.51
N ILE A 37 -2.84 -8.35 -3.94
CA ILE A 37 -3.56 -7.08 -3.76
C ILE A 37 -4.97 -7.18 -4.35
N ALA A 38 -5.10 -7.66 -5.59
CA ALA A 38 -6.40 -7.80 -6.24
C ALA A 38 -7.36 -8.74 -5.48
N LYS A 39 -6.84 -9.81 -4.87
CA LYS A 39 -7.63 -10.73 -4.05
C LYS A 39 -8.05 -10.08 -2.72
N LEU A 40 -7.15 -9.33 -2.08
CA LEU A 40 -7.43 -8.61 -0.84
C LEU A 40 -8.48 -7.52 -1.06
N ASP A 41 -8.37 -6.73 -2.13
CA ASP A 41 -9.37 -5.73 -2.51
C ASP A 41 -10.77 -6.34 -2.63
N ALA A 42 -10.88 -7.49 -3.30
CA ALA A 42 -12.15 -8.18 -3.47
C ALA A 42 -12.68 -8.76 -2.14
N ALA A 43 -11.81 -9.36 -1.33
CA ALA A 43 -12.19 -10.02 -0.10
C ALA A 43 -12.54 -9.05 1.03
N LEU A 44 -11.92 -7.86 1.05
CA LEU A 44 -12.05 -6.86 2.10
C LEU A 44 -12.91 -5.67 1.68
N ALA A 45 -13.74 -5.82 0.65
CA ALA A 45 -14.62 -4.77 0.17
C ALA A 45 -15.50 -4.19 1.32
N GLY A 46 -15.41 -2.88 1.53
CA GLY A 46 -16.12 -2.17 2.60
C GLY A 46 -15.38 -2.11 3.94
N ILE A 47 -14.22 -2.74 4.07
CA ILE A 47 -13.32 -2.59 5.21
C ILE A 47 -12.23 -1.59 4.83
N GLU A 48 -11.90 -0.64 5.70
CA GLU A 48 -10.69 0.16 5.53
C GLU A 48 -9.49 -0.67 5.96
N TRP A 49 -8.60 -0.99 5.01
CA TRP A 49 -7.46 -1.87 5.24
C TRP A 49 -6.17 -1.35 4.60
N GLU A 50 -5.05 -1.91 5.04
CA GLU A 50 -3.72 -1.76 4.43
C GLU A 50 -3.02 -3.12 4.34
N VAL A 51 -2.08 -3.27 3.41
CA VAL A 51 -1.11 -4.38 3.40
C VAL A 51 0.29 -3.85 3.62
N ILE A 52 1.02 -4.52 4.50
CA ILE A 52 2.43 -4.26 4.78
C ILE A 52 3.20 -5.51 4.35
N TYR A 53 3.96 -5.36 3.27
CA TYR A 53 4.90 -6.38 2.82
C TYR A 53 6.20 -6.27 3.62
N VAL A 54 6.60 -7.37 4.26
CA VAL A 54 7.87 -7.47 5.01
C VAL A 54 8.79 -8.37 4.21
N ASP A 55 9.70 -7.75 3.48
CA ASP A 55 10.68 -8.43 2.64
C ASP A 55 11.99 -8.64 3.42
N ASP A 56 12.51 -9.87 3.42
CA ASP A 56 13.78 -10.24 4.05
C ASP A 56 14.88 -10.42 2.99
N ASP A 57 15.25 -9.30 2.34
CA ASP A 57 16.33 -9.20 1.34
C ASP A 57 16.14 -10.13 0.12
N SER A 58 14.96 -10.06 -0.51
CA SER A 58 14.67 -10.84 -1.71
C SER A 58 15.56 -10.42 -2.89
N PRO A 59 16.25 -11.36 -3.56
CA PRO A 59 17.10 -11.06 -4.71
C PRO A 59 16.31 -10.74 -6.00
N ASP A 60 15.02 -11.04 -6.05
CA ASP A 60 14.18 -10.89 -7.25
C ASP A 60 13.56 -9.49 -7.43
N GLY A 61 13.79 -8.60 -6.47
CA GLY A 61 13.15 -7.28 -6.42
C GLY A 61 11.67 -7.37 -6.06
N THR A 62 11.32 -8.24 -5.10
CA THR A 62 9.99 -8.26 -4.47
C THR A 62 9.62 -6.92 -3.83
N ALA A 63 10.61 -6.19 -3.31
CA ALA A 63 10.48 -4.83 -2.77
C ALA A 63 10.47 -3.73 -3.84
#